data_AF-A0A7C4BJI0-F1
#
_entry.id   AF-A0A7C4BJI0-F1
#
_cell.length_a   1.000
_cell.length_b   1.000
_cell.length_c   1.000
_cell.angle_alpha   90.00
_cell.angle_beta   90.00
_cell.angle_gamma   90.00
#
_symmetry.space_group_name_H-M   'P 1'
#
loop_
_entity.id
_entity.type
_entity.pdbx_description
1 polymer ?
#
loop_
_entity_poly.entity_id
_entity_poly.type
_entity_poly.pdbx_seq_one_letter_code
_entity_poly.pdbx_strand_id
1 'polypeptide(L)'
;MRRLEKIGPNSLVVEEGINPFRLLIRQVNNPLIYLLIFAAILSIFIGHTIDVIVIAGVIILNILFGFFQEWRAEKTLSALRRMASPHAKVLRDGNPKLIDASEVVPGDILFLETGDKVAADARLIWVNELQVDESALTGESLPVAKIVEVFKT
;
A
#
# COMPACT_ATOMS: atom_id res chain seq x y z
N MET A 1 13.18 -3.91 -20.39
CA MET A 1 13.57 -4.59 -19.13
C MET A 1 14.77 -3.93 -18.44
N ARG A 2 15.92 -3.70 -19.11
CA ARG A 2 17.15 -3.12 -18.51
C ARG A 2 17.02 -1.75 -17.79
N ARG A 3 15.93 -0.99 -18.00
CA ARG A 3 15.65 0.27 -17.28
C ARG A 3 14.91 0.04 -15.96
N LEU A 4 13.97 -0.91 -15.92
CA LEU A 4 13.21 -1.25 -14.71
C LEU A 4 14.16 -1.77 -13.61
N GLU A 5 15.14 -2.58 -14.00
CA GLU A 5 16.19 -3.08 -13.09
C GLU A 5 17.07 -1.97 -12.50
N LYS A 6 17.23 -0.84 -13.21
CA LYS A 6 18.10 0.27 -12.79
C LYS A 6 17.37 1.33 -11.98
N ILE A 7 16.14 1.64 -12.36
CA ILE A 7 15.34 2.74 -11.79
C ILE A 7 14.40 2.23 -10.69
N GLY A 8 14.05 0.95 -10.74
CA GLY A 8 13.04 0.36 -9.88
C GLY A 8 11.63 0.48 -10.45
N PRO A 9 10.65 -0.17 -9.82
CA PRO A 9 9.24 -0.10 -10.22
C PRO A 9 8.65 1.29 -9.98
N ASN A 10 7.71 1.69 -10.83
CA ASN A 10 6.86 2.87 -10.66
C ASN A 10 5.75 2.60 -9.62
N SER A 11 6.18 2.32 -8.40
CA SER A 11 5.29 2.09 -7.27
C SER A 11 5.77 2.94 -6.11
N LEU A 12 4.84 3.63 -5.46
CA LEU A 12 5.13 4.22 -4.16
C LEU A 12 5.46 3.08 -3.20
N VAL A 13 6.58 3.21 -2.49
CA VAL A 13 6.96 2.26 -1.44
C VAL A 13 5.88 2.36 -0.36
N VAL A 14 4.91 1.47 -0.41
CA VAL A 14 3.99 1.24 0.69
C VAL A 14 4.85 0.60 1.78
N GLU A 15 4.89 1.17 2.99
CA GLU A 15 5.64 0.60 4.11
C GLU A 15 5.42 -0.92 4.14
N GLU A 16 6.49 -1.66 3.87
CA GLU A 16 6.45 -3.11 3.72
C GLU A 16 6.08 -3.74 5.06
N GLY A 17 4.86 -4.26 5.14
CA GLY A 17 4.49 -5.35 6.04
C GLY A 17 4.53 -5.06 7.54
N ILE A 18 3.76 -5.85 8.25
CA ILE A 18 3.72 -5.81 9.70
C ILE A 18 5.08 -6.30 10.23
N ASN A 19 5.86 -5.40 10.84
CA ASN A 19 7.01 -5.84 11.64
C ASN A 19 6.48 -6.59 12.87
N PRO A 20 6.81 -7.89 13.06
CA PRO A 20 6.29 -8.68 14.19
C PRO A 20 6.58 -8.02 15.54
N PHE A 21 7.72 -7.33 15.68
CA PHE A 21 8.06 -6.58 16.88
C PHE A 21 7.14 -5.36 17.09
N ARG A 22 6.76 -4.66 16.02
CA ARG A 22 5.81 -3.53 16.10
C ARG A 22 4.42 -4.01 16.51
N LEU A 23 3.99 -5.17 16.03
CA LEU A 23 2.73 -5.78 16.45
C LEU A 23 2.77 -6.18 17.93
N LEU A 24 3.89 -6.77 18.38
CA LEU A 24 4.08 -7.19 19.76
C LEU A 24 4.08 -5.99 20.73
N ILE A 25 4.74 -4.89 20.37
CA ILE A 25 4.71 -3.63 21.11
C ILE A 25 3.29 -3.06 21.18
N ARG A 26 2.54 -3.09 20.07
CA ARG A 26 1.15 -2.62 20.03
C ARG A 26 0.25 -3.45 20.95
N GLN A 27 0.48 -4.76 21.02
CA GLN A 27 -0.30 -5.66 21.88
C GLN A 27 -0.03 -5.40 23.36
N VAL A 28 1.23 -5.16 23.74
CA VAL A 28 1.61 -4.79 25.11
C VAL A 28 0.99 -3.46 25.54
N ASN A 29 0.81 -2.52 24.61
CA ASN A 29 0.17 -1.22 24.87
C ASN A 29 -1.36 -1.27 25.02
N ASN A 30 -1.97 -2.46 25.01
CA ASN A 30 -3.40 -2.60 25.26
C ASN A 30 -3.71 -2.48 26.77
N PRO A 31 -4.61 -1.57 27.20
CA PRO A 31 -5.02 -1.43 28.61
C PRO A 31 -5.45 -2.74 29.28
N LEU A 32 -6.06 -3.65 28.51
CA LEU A 32 -6.48 -4.97 29.01
C LEU A 32 -5.29 -5.88 29.32
N ILE A 33 -4.18 -5.78 28.58
CA ILE A 33 -2.97 -6.56 28.87
C ILE A 33 -2.32 -6.06 30.16
N TYR A 34 -2.28 -4.74 30.40
CA TYR A 34 -1.79 -4.22 31.67
C TYR A 34 -2.61 -4.72 32.87
N LEU A 35 -3.95 -4.81 32.72
CA LEU A 35 -4.83 -5.39 33.74
C LEU A 35 -4.49 -6.88 34.01
N LEU A 36 -4.28 -7.66 32.96
CA LEU A 36 -3.94 -9.08 33.07
C LEU A 36 -2.56 -9.31 33.68
N ILE A 37 -1.56 -8.50 33.30
CA ILE A 37 -0.22 -8.54 33.90
C ILE A 37 -0.31 -8.20 35.39
N PHE A 38 -1.07 -7.17 35.76
CA PHE A 38 -1.28 -6.80 37.16
C PHE A 38 -1.96 -7.93 37.95
N ALA A 39 -2.98 -8.57 37.38
CA ALA A 39 -3.64 -9.73 37.99
C ALA A 39 -2.70 -10.93 38.15
N ALA A 40 -1.84 -11.20 37.16
CA ALA A 40 -0.84 -12.26 37.24
C ALA A 40 0.17 -11.98 38.36
N ILE A 41 0.66 -10.74 38.50
CA ILE A 41 1.57 -10.33 39.56
C ILE A 41 0.93 -10.52 40.93
N LEU A 42 -0.31 -10.05 41.13
CA LEU A 42 -1.04 -10.26 42.39
C LEU A 42 -1.18 -11.74 42.73
N SER A 43 -1.49 -12.57 41.74
CA SER A 43 -1.67 -14.01 41.93
C SER A 43 -0.37 -14.72 42.34
N ILE A 44 0.79 -14.28 41.83
CA ILE A 44 2.11 -14.74 42.28
C ILE A 44 2.31 -14.45 43.77
N PHE A 45 1.99 -13.23 44.23
CA PHE A 45 2.14 -12.85 45.64
C PHE A 45 1.24 -13.66 46.58
N ILE A 46 0.07 -14.09 46.11
CA ILE A 46 -0.86 -14.91 46.89
C ILE A 46 -0.47 -16.40 46.86
N GLY A 47 0.42 -16.81 45.93
CA GLY A 47 0.89 -18.19 45.78
C GLY A 47 -0.02 -19.09 44.94
N HIS A 48 -0.99 -18.51 44.22
CA HIS A 48 -1.89 -19.25 43.33
C HIS A 48 -1.22 -19.55 41.98
N THR A 49 -0.36 -20.57 41.96
CA THR A 49 0.38 -20.98 40.75
C THR A 49 -0.51 -21.36 39.57
N ILE A 50 -1.70 -21.94 39.81
CA ILE A 50 -2.66 -22.31 38.76
C ILE A 50 -3.16 -21.05 38.03
N ASP A 51 -3.57 -20.03 38.77
CA ASP A 51 -4.12 -18.79 38.22
C ASP A 51 -3.08 -18.06 37.37
N VAL A 52 -1.82 -18.02 37.83
CA VAL A 52 -0.69 -17.44 37.07
C VAL A 52 -0.51 -18.15 35.72
N ILE A 53 -0.55 -19.49 35.70
CA ILE A 53 -0.41 -20.28 34.48
C ILE A 53 -1.59 -20.02 33.53
N VAL A 54 -2.81 -19.94 34.06
CA VAL A 54 -4.01 -19.65 33.27
C VAL A 54 -3.92 -18.27 32.63
N ILE A 55 -3.56 -17.24 33.40
CA ILE A 55 -3.44 -15.87 32.88
C ILE A 55 -2.33 -15.78 31.83
N ALA A 56 -1.18 -16.42 32.07
CA ALA A 56 -0.09 -16.48 31.09
C ALA A 56 -0.54 -17.17 29.78
N GLY A 57 -1.28 -18.27 29.88
CA GLY A 57 -1.86 -18.95 28.72
C GLY A 57 -2.81 -18.06 27.92
N VAL A 58 -3.68 -17.30 28.59
CA VAL A 58 -4.59 -16.34 27.94
C VAL A 58 -3.82 -15.25 27.21
N ILE A 59 -2.76 -14.69 27.80
CA ILE A 59 -1.93 -13.66 27.16
C ILE A 59 -1.27 -14.22 25.88
N ILE A 60 -0.68 -15.41 25.95
CA ILE A 60 -0.02 -16.06 24.80
C ILE A 60 -1.02 -16.30 23.68
N LEU A 61 -2.19 -16.87 24.00
CA LEU A 61 -3.26 -17.10 23.04
C LEU A 61 -3.69 -15.79 22.38
N ASN A 62 -3.86 -14.73 23.16
CA ASN A 62 -4.27 -13.43 22.65
C ASN A 62 -3.25 -12.85 21.66
N ILE A 63 -1.94 -12.96 21.95
CA ILE A 63 -0.88 -12.53 21.03
C ILE A 63 -0.92 -13.33 19.72
N LEU A 64 -1.06 -14.66 19.81
CA LEU A 64 -1.13 -15.53 18.63
C LEU A 64 -2.35 -15.25 17.77
N PHE A 65 -3.53 -15.11 18.39
CA PHE A 65 -4.76 -14.75 17.70
C PHE A 65 -4.66 -13.36 17.07
N GLY A 66 -4.14 -12.36 17.78
CA GLY A 66 -3.92 -11.02 17.26
C GLY A 66 -2.99 -11.01 16.05
N PHE A 67 -1.86 -11.73 16.13
CA PHE A 67 -0.94 -11.88 15.00
C PHE A 67 -1.60 -12.50 13.78
N PHE A 68 -2.36 -13.60 13.97
CA PHE A 68 -3.03 -14.27 12.86
C PHE A 68 -4.14 -13.41 12.23
N GLN A 69 -4.89 -12.66 13.05
CA GLN A 69 -5.92 -11.73 12.58
C GLN A 69 -5.32 -10.60 11.76
N GLU A 70 -4.26 -9.95 12.25
CA GLU A 70 -3.64 -8.83 11.54
C GLU A 70 -2.94 -9.32 10.25
N TRP A 71 -2.25 -10.46 10.29
CA TRP A 71 -1.64 -11.06 9.10
C TRP A 71 -2.68 -11.38 8.02
N ARG A 72 -3.83 -11.92 8.41
CA ARG A 72 -4.93 -12.21 7.47
C ARG A 72 -5.52 -10.92 6.90
N ALA A 73 -5.71 -9.89 7.72
CA ALA A 73 -6.22 -8.60 7.28
C ALA A 73 -5.31 -7.95 6.24
N GLU A 74 -4.00 -7.92 6.50
CA GLU A 74 -3.00 -7.37 5.57
C GLU A 74 -2.95 -8.15 4.25
N LYS A 75 -3.05 -9.48 4.31
CA LYS A 75 -3.11 -10.31 3.09
C LYS A 75 -4.33 -9.99 2.24
N THR A 76 -5.49 -9.78 2.87
CA THR A 76 -6.70 -9.36 2.15
C THR A 76 -6.54 -7.96 1.56
N LEU A 77 -5.97 -7.02 2.33
CA LEU A 77 -5.79 -5.63 1.88
C LEU A 77 -4.79 -5.54 0.71
N SER A 78 -3.69 -6.28 0.77
CA SER A 78 -2.69 -6.34 -0.29
C SER A 78 -3.23 -7.01 -1.57
N ALA A 79 -4.09 -8.04 -1.45
CA ALA A 79 -4.78 -8.62 -2.60
C ALA A 79 -5.74 -7.61 -3.26
N LEU A 80 -6.53 -6.88 -2.46
CA LEU A 80 -7.40 -5.81 -2.96
C LEU A 80 -6.60 -4.72 -3.67
N ARG A 81 -5.47 -4.29 -3.09
CA ARG A 81 -4.55 -3.32 -3.72
C ARG A 81 -4.02 -3.81 -5.07
N ARG A 82 -3.63 -5.08 -5.17
CA ARG A 82 -3.17 -5.68 -6.44
C ARG A 82 -4.28 -5.74 -7.48
N MET A 83 -5.51 -6.10 -7.10
CA MET A 83 -6.66 -6.09 -8.01
C MET A 83 -7.04 -4.69 -8.49
N ALA A 84 -6.86 -3.68 -7.64
CA ALA A 84 -7.07 -2.28 -7.99
C ALA A 84 -5.87 -1.63 -8.68
N SER A 85 -4.77 -2.38 -8.90
CA SER A 85 -3.56 -1.82 -9.48
C SER A 85 -3.85 -1.32 -10.89
N PRO A 86 -3.63 -0.02 -11.17
CA PRO A 86 -3.91 0.53 -12.48
C PRO A 86 -3.00 -0.15 -13.51
N HIS A 87 -3.54 -0.39 -14.69
CA HIS A 87 -2.78 -0.81 -15.86
C HIS A 87 -2.49 0.41 -16.73
N ALA A 88 -1.43 0.34 -17.54
CA ALA A 88 -1.03 1.39 -18.46
C ALA A 88 -0.83 0.80 -19.87
N LYS A 89 -1.34 1.51 -20.88
CA LYS A 89 -1.10 1.17 -22.29
C LYS A 89 0.15 1.92 -22.76
N VAL A 90 1.20 1.19 -23.14
CA VAL A 90 2.50 1.75 -23.57
C VAL A 90 2.90 1.28 -24.96
N LEU A 91 3.67 2.08 -25.69
CA LEU A 91 4.35 1.64 -26.91
C LEU A 91 5.71 1.03 -26.55
N ARG A 92 5.87 -0.29 -26.73
CA ARG A 92 7.16 -0.98 -26.57
C ARG A 92 7.38 -1.94 -27.72
N ASP A 93 8.61 -2.00 -28.23
CA ASP A 93 8.97 -2.84 -29.39
C ASP A 93 8.09 -2.56 -30.63
N GLY A 94 7.72 -1.28 -30.82
CA GLY A 94 6.88 -0.82 -31.94
C GLY A 94 5.40 -1.19 -31.85
N ASN A 95 4.95 -1.85 -30.78
CA ASN A 95 3.56 -2.29 -30.62
C ASN A 95 2.95 -1.80 -29.30
N PRO A 96 1.65 -1.44 -29.28
CA PRO A 96 0.94 -1.16 -28.03
C PRO A 96 0.88 -2.40 -27.14
N LYS A 97 1.23 -2.25 -25.86
CA LYS A 97 1.15 -3.29 -24.84
C LYS A 97 0.46 -2.76 -23.60
N LEU A 98 -0.43 -3.55 -23.01
CA LEU A 98 -0.99 -3.28 -21.69
C LEU A 98 -0.05 -3.90 -20.64
N ILE A 99 0.46 -3.07 -19.74
CA ILE A 99 1.36 -3.49 -18.66
C ILE A 99 0.82 -2.99 -17.31
N ASP A 100 1.32 -3.56 -16.21
CA ASP A 100 1.06 -2.99 -14.89
C ASP A 100 1.65 -1.57 -14.80
N ALA A 101 0.94 -0.62 -14.18
CA ALA A 101 1.43 0.75 -14.02
C ALA A 101 2.76 0.81 -13.25
N SER A 102 3.02 -0.18 -12.38
CA SER A 102 4.29 -0.33 -11.65
C SER A 102 5.48 -0.70 -12.55
N GLU A 103 5.24 -1.17 -13.77
CA GLU A 103 6.29 -1.49 -14.74
C GLU A 103 6.58 -0.35 -15.72
N VAL A 104 5.84 0.76 -15.64
CA VAL A 104 6.09 1.96 -16.45
C VAL A 104 7.44 2.54 -16.05
N VAL A 105 8.28 2.89 -17.03
CA VAL A 105 9.60 3.46 -16.79
C VAL A 105 9.81 4.73 -17.61
N PRO A 106 10.70 5.64 -17.17
CA PRO A 106 11.05 6.81 -17.96
C PRO A 106 11.46 6.47 -19.40
N GLY A 107 10.81 7.15 -20.34
CA GLY A 107 10.99 6.98 -21.78
C GLY A 107 10.03 5.99 -22.44
N ASP A 108 9.09 5.39 -21.70
CA ASP A 108 7.92 4.79 -22.32
C ASP A 108 7.02 5.87 -22.95
N ILE A 109 6.33 5.53 -24.03
CA ILE A 109 5.27 6.35 -24.61
C ILE A 109 3.94 5.79 -24.13
N LEU A 110 3.22 6.58 -23.33
CA LEU A 110 1.90 6.24 -22.81
C LEU A 110 0.81 6.61 -23.82
N PHE A 111 -0.14 5.71 -24.03
CA PHE A 111 -1.40 6.01 -24.69
C PHE A 111 -2.47 6.21 -23.62
N LEU A 112 -3.20 7.32 -23.72
CA LEU A 112 -4.29 7.67 -22.82
C LEU A 112 -5.56 7.86 -23.64
N GLU A 113 -6.60 7.17 -23.24
CA GLU A 113 -7.95 7.26 -23.78
C GLU A 113 -8.92 7.73 -22.68
N THR A 114 -10.14 8.10 -23.06
CA THR A 114 -11.16 8.53 -22.10
C THR A 114 -11.44 7.45 -21.06
N GLY A 115 -11.32 7.81 -19.78
CA GLY A 115 -11.52 6.90 -18.65
C GLY A 115 -10.23 6.27 -18.11
N ASP A 116 -9.11 6.43 -18.82
CA ASP A 116 -7.82 5.97 -18.32
C ASP A 116 -7.32 6.83 -17.15
N LYS A 117 -6.64 6.20 -16.21
CA LYS A 117 -5.86 6.89 -15.19
C LYS A 117 -4.45 7.14 -15.71
N VAL A 118 -3.92 8.33 -15.45
CA VAL A 118 -2.53 8.67 -15.77
C VAL A 118 -1.59 7.87 -14.86
N ALA A 119 -0.84 6.92 -15.42
CA ALA A 119 -0.04 5.96 -14.65
C ALA A 119 1.25 6.53 -14.05
N ALA A 120 1.80 7.58 -14.67
CA ALA A 120 3.01 8.27 -14.24
C ALA A 120 3.00 9.69 -14.80
N ASP A 121 3.74 10.60 -14.16
CA ASP A 121 3.98 11.92 -14.70
C ASP A 121 4.62 11.82 -16.08
N ALA A 122 4.05 12.53 -17.04
CA ALA A 122 4.40 12.41 -18.44
C ALA A 122 4.36 13.75 -19.15
N ARG A 123 5.06 13.81 -20.29
CA ARG A 123 5.02 14.94 -21.19
C ARG A 123 4.11 14.62 -22.37
N LEU A 124 3.21 15.56 -22.69
CA LEU A 124 2.36 15.45 -23.87
C LEU A 124 3.20 15.62 -25.15
N ILE A 125 3.10 14.63 -26.03
CA ILE A 125 3.74 14.62 -27.35
C ILE A 125 2.73 14.82 -28.49
N TRP A 126 1.50 14.38 -28.26
CA TRP A 126 0.38 14.49 -29.18
C TRP A 126 -0.91 14.46 -28.37
N VAL A 127 -1.89 15.26 -28.76
CA VAL A 127 -3.18 15.41 -28.06
C VAL A 127 -4.30 15.57 -29.08
N ASN A 128 -5.44 14.94 -28.80
CA ASN A 128 -6.70 15.20 -29.49
C ASN A 128 -7.78 15.47 -28.44
N GLU A 129 -8.15 16.74 -28.24
CA GLU A 129 -9.18 17.18 -27.29
C GLU A 129 -9.06 16.60 -25.87
N LEU A 130 -7.83 16.46 -25.37
CA LEU A 130 -7.58 15.88 -24.04
C LEU A 130 -8.04 16.86 -22.94
N GLN A 131 -8.92 16.35 -22.08
CA GLN A 131 -9.31 16.98 -20.82
C GLN A 131 -8.95 16.05 -19.68
N VAL A 132 -8.39 16.60 -18.60
CA VAL A 132 -7.94 15.84 -17.43
C VAL A 132 -8.67 16.33 -16.20
N ASP A 133 -9.14 15.40 -15.37
CA ASP A 133 -9.64 15.67 -14.04
C ASP A 133 -8.45 15.82 -13.07
N GLU A 134 -8.26 17.03 -12.55
CA GLU A 134 -7.19 17.35 -11.59
C GLU A 134 -7.72 17.49 -10.15
N SER A 135 -8.98 17.10 -9.88
CA SER A 135 -9.61 17.23 -8.57
C SER A 135 -8.82 16.58 -7.43
N ALA A 136 -8.11 15.48 -7.72
CA ALA A 136 -7.24 14.81 -6.75
C ALA A 136 -6.02 15.65 -6.34
N LEU A 137 -5.57 16.61 -7.17
CA LEU A 137 -4.43 17.49 -6.90
C LEU A 137 -4.86 18.89 -6.47
N THR A 138 -5.93 19.42 -7.05
CA THR A 138 -6.34 20.82 -6.87
C THR A 138 -7.59 20.98 -6.02
N GLY A 139 -8.40 19.91 -5.87
CA GLY A 139 -9.73 19.97 -5.25
C GLY A 139 -10.84 20.49 -6.17
N GLU A 140 -10.51 20.87 -7.40
CA GLU A 140 -11.46 21.42 -8.36
C GLU A 140 -11.99 20.32 -9.29
N SER A 141 -13.31 20.15 -9.36
CA SER A 141 -13.95 19.06 -10.13
C SER A 141 -14.12 19.37 -11.63
N LEU A 142 -13.79 20.58 -12.08
CA LEU A 142 -13.93 20.95 -13.48
C LEU A 142 -12.74 20.41 -14.30
N PRO A 143 -12.99 19.64 -15.38
CA PRO A 143 -11.92 19.13 -16.23
C PRO A 143 -11.12 20.26 -16.88
N VAL A 144 -9.80 20.09 -16.92
CA VAL A 144 -8.87 21.06 -17.50
C VAL A 144 -8.36 20.55 -18.83
N ALA A 145 -8.53 21.33 -19.90
CA ALA A 145 -7.98 21.01 -21.21
C ALA A 145 -6.45 21.09 -21.19
N LYS A 146 -5.79 20.10 -21.79
CA LYS A 146 -4.32 20.07 -21.92
C LYS A 146 -3.91 20.22 -23.39
N ILE A 147 -2.88 21.01 -23.62
CA ILE A 147 -2.30 21.25 -24.95
C ILE A 147 -0.82 20.88 -24.97
N VAL A 148 -0.30 20.57 -26.15
CA VAL A 148 1.14 20.30 -26.32
C VAL A 148 1.90 21.62 -26.25
N GLU A 149 2.65 21.83 -25.17
CA GLU A 149 3.55 22.98 -25.06
C GLU A 149 4.93 22.66 -25.67
N VAL A 150 5.36 23.54 -26.58
CA VAL A 150 6.69 23.50 -27.18
C VAL A 150 7.69 24.00 -26.14
N PHE A 151 8.80 23.26 -25.96
CA PHE A 151 9.85 23.65 -25.02
C PHE A 151 10.44 25.00 -25.45
N LYS A 152 10.48 25.99 -24.56
CA LYS A 152 11.41 27.11 -24.70
C LYS A 152 12.75 26.65 -24.15
N THR A 153 13.71 26.50 -25.05
CA THR A 153 15.11 26.17 -24.74
C THR A 153 15.74 27.24 -23.86
#